data_AF-A0AAU4PMK3-F1
#
_entry.id   AF-A0AAU4PMK3-F1
#
_cell.length_a   1.000
_cell.length_b   1.000
_cell.length_c   1.000
_cell.angle_alpha   90.00
_cell.angle_beta   90.00
_cell.angle_gamma   90.00
#
_symmetry.space_group_name_H-M   'P 1'
#
loop_
_entity.id
_entity.type
_entity.pdbx_description
1 polymer ?
#
loop_
_entity_poly.entity_id
_entity_poly.type
_entity_poly.pdbx_seq_one_letter_code
_entity_poly.pdbx_strand_id
1 'polypeptide(L)' 'MSASRHFNKTQSEQQTRAEITADITAARGAQRDLQAVGQHRLAESMREATDEHLDELSDLDAGTWTPKHA' A
#
# COMPACT_ATOMS: atom_id res chain seq x y z
N MET A 1 9.81 -1.65 -3.72
CA MET A 1 10.10 -2.27 -2.41
C MET A 1 8.88 -2.02 -1.53
N SER A 2 7.77 -2.72 -1.81
CA SER A 2 6.47 -2.47 -1.17
C SER A 2 6.36 -3.14 0.20
N ALA A 3 7.07 -4.24 0.43
CA ALA A 3 6.92 -5.02 1.66
C ALA A 3 7.97 -4.70 2.75
N SER A 4 8.97 -3.85 2.50
CA SER A 4 10.09 -3.64 3.42
C SER A 4 9.67 -3.12 4.79
N ARG A 5 8.69 -2.21 4.83
CA ARG A 5 8.11 -1.70 6.09
C ARG A 5 7.60 -2.80 7.03
N HIS A 6 7.13 -3.94 6.52
CA HIS A 6 6.61 -5.02 7.36
C HIS A 6 7.67 -5.94 7.95
N PHE A 7 8.94 -5.84 7.50
CA PHE A 7 10.04 -6.66 7.99
C PHE A 7 11.06 -5.86 8.82
N ASN A 8 11.04 -4.53 8.73
CA ASN A 8 11.99 -3.65 9.41
C ASN A 8 11.35 -2.92 10.60
N LYS A 9 11.69 -3.34 11.83
CA LYS A 9 11.20 -2.69 13.08
C LYS A 9 11.72 -1.27 13.29
N THR A 10 12.83 -0.89 12.65
CA THR A 10 13.56 0.37 12.90
C THR A 10 13.30 1.47 11.87
N GLN A 11 12.32 1.28 11.00
CA GLN A 11 11.96 2.27 9.99
C GLN A 11 11.27 3.48 10.64
N SER A 12 11.63 4.70 10.23
CA SER A 12 10.97 5.89 10.78
C SER A 12 9.54 6.02 10.24
N GLU A 13 8.65 6.65 11.02
CA GLU A 13 7.26 6.87 10.60
C GLU A 13 7.19 7.61 9.24
N GLN A 14 8.08 8.57 9.01
CA GLN A 14 8.16 9.31 7.75
C GLN A 14 8.55 8.41 6.57
N GLN A 15 9.46 7.46 6.78
CA GLN A 15 9.82 6.47 5.77
C GLN A 15 8.64 5.51 5.51
N THR A 16 7.97 5.04 6.57
CA THR A 16 6.79 4.18 6.45
C THR A 16 5.67 4.87 5.68
N ARG A 17 5.38 6.14 5.99
CA ARG A 17 4.40 6.96 5.27
C ARG A 17 4.76 7.10 3.78
N ALA A 18 6.02 7.38 3.49
CA ALA A 18 6.50 7.54 2.12
C ALA A 18 6.34 6.25 1.31
N GLU A 19 6.65 5.09 1.90
CA GLU A 19 6.45 3.79 1.25
C GLU A 19 4.96 3.49 1.00
N ILE A 20 4.11 3.66 2.01
CA ILE A 20 2.65 3.42 1.86
C ILE A 20 2.07 4.32 0.76
N THR A 21 2.44 5.60 0.74
CA THR A 21 1.95 6.56 -0.26
C THR A 21 2.44 6.21 -1.68
N ALA A 22 3.68 5.75 -1.81
CA ALA A 22 4.22 5.29 -3.08
C ALA A 22 3.46 4.06 -3.60
N ASP A 23 3.16 3.11 -2.72
CA ASP A 23 2.42 1.89 -3.06
C ASP A 23 0.98 2.19 -3.46
N ILE A 24 0.27 3.09 -2.75
CA ILE A 24 -1.07 3.55 -3.14
C ILE A 24 -1.05 4.12 -4.56
N THR A 25 -0.05 4.96 -4.87
CA THR A 25 0.08 5.60 -6.18
C THR A 25 0.34 4.56 -7.27
N ALA A 26 1.23 3.59 -7.01
CA ALA A 26 1.55 2.51 -7.94
C ALA A 26 0.33 1.59 -8.18
N ALA A 27 -0.37 1.18 -7.11
CA ALA A 27 -1.54 0.32 -7.18
C ALA A 27 -2.69 1.00 -7.95
N ARG A 28 -2.93 2.30 -7.73
CA ARG A 28 -3.92 3.08 -8.49
C ARG A 28 -3.54 3.22 -9.96
N GLY A 29 -2.25 3.40 -10.27
CA GLY A 29 -1.76 3.39 -11.65
C GLY A 29 -2.04 2.07 -12.34
N ALA A 30 -1.58 0.97 -11.72
CA ALA A 30 -1.80 -0.38 -12.21
C ALA A 30 -3.29 -0.72 -12.36
N GLN A 31 -4.14 -0.31 -11.42
CA GLN A 31 -5.59 -0.49 -11.50
C GLN A 31 -6.15 0.14 -12.80
N ARG A 32 -5.78 1.39 -13.10
CA ARG A 32 -6.26 2.10 -14.30
C ARG A 32 -5.76 1.44 -15.57
N ASP A 33 -4.48 1.05 -15.59
CA ASP A 33 -3.88 0.38 -16.75
C ASP A 33 -4.58 -0.96 -17.02
N LEU A 34 -4.83 -1.75 -15.97
CA LEU A 34 -5.55 -3.03 -16.06
C LEU A 34 -7.01 -2.84 -16.51
N GLN A 35 -7.69 -1.79 -16.05
CA GLN A 35 -9.03 -1.44 -16.53
C GLN A 35 -9.00 -1.05 -18.02
N ALA A 36 -8.01 -0.28 -18.46
CA ALA A 36 -7.87 0.15 -19.84
C ALA A 36 -7.62 -1.01 -20.81
N VAL A 37 -6.91 -2.05 -20.37
CA VAL A 37 -6.67 -3.29 -21.16
C VAL A 37 -7.77 -4.35 -20.98
N GLY A 38 -8.86 -4.03 -20.27
CA GLY A 38 -10.01 -4.93 -20.07
C GLY A 38 -9.80 -6.03 -19.02
N GLN A 39 -8.71 -5.99 -18.24
CA GLN A 39 -8.40 -6.94 -17.17
C GLN A 39 -9.10 -6.55 -15.86
N HIS A 40 -10.43 -6.48 -15.88
CA HIS A 40 -11.23 -6.00 -14.75
C HIS A 40 -11.01 -6.79 -13.45
N ARG A 41 -10.83 -8.11 -13.52
CA ARG A 41 -10.59 -8.93 -12.32
C ARG A 41 -9.28 -8.55 -11.62
N LEU A 42 -8.22 -8.32 -12.40
CA LEU A 42 -6.93 -7.92 -11.85
C LEU A 42 -6.97 -6.48 -11.35
N ALA A 43 -7.72 -5.61 -12.02
CA ALA A 43 -7.98 -4.26 -11.52
C ALA A 43 -8.73 -4.27 -10.17
N GLU A 44 -9.67 -5.19 -9.96
CA GLU A 44 -10.32 -5.36 -8.65
C GLU A 44 -9.32 -5.82 -7.58
N SER A 45 -8.43 -6.76 -7.89
CA SER A 45 -7.35 -7.13 -6.96
C SER A 45 -6.42 -5.95 -6.64
N MET A 46 -6.13 -5.07 -7.60
CA MET A 46 -5.37 -3.84 -7.33
C MET A 46 -6.17 -2.83 -6.48
N ARG A 47 -7.50 -2.81 -6.61
CA ARG A 47 -8.36 -2.01 -5.75
C ARG A 47 -8.26 -2.48 -4.31
N GLU A 48 -8.41 -3.78 -4.08
CA GLU A 48 -8.30 -4.40 -2.75
C GLU A 48 -6.93 -4.12 -2.11
N ALA A 49 -5.84 -4.27 -2.87
CA ALA A 49 -4.50 -3.92 -2.39
C ALA A 49 -4.36 -2.42 -2.05
N THR A 50 -5.00 -1.55 -2.83
CA THR A 50 -5.01 -0.10 -2.53
C THR A 50 -5.76 0.19 -1.24
N ASP A 51 -6.90 -0.47 -1.02
CA ASP A 51 -7.71 -0.29 0.17
C ASP A 51 -6.92 -0.74 1.42
N GLU A 52 -6.18 -1.86 1.34
CA GLU A 52 -5.28 -2.29 2.42
C GLU A 52 -4.18 -1.25 2.72
N HIS A 53 -3.60 -0.61 1.70
CA HIS A 53 -2.61 0.44 1.92
C HIS A 53 -3.22 1.73 2.49
N LEU A 54 -4.47 2.04 2.18
CA LEU A 54 -5.19 3.16 2.78
C LEU A 54 -5.48 2.91 4.26
N ASP A 55 -5.87 1.69 4.61
CA ASP A 55 -6.05 1.28 6.00
C ASP A 55 -4.72 1.39 6.76
N GLU A 56 -3.61 0.93 6.18
CA GLU A 56 -2.28 1.08 6.78
C GLU A 56 -1.86 2.54 6.98
N LEU A 57 -2.18 3.42 6.02
CA LEU A 57 -1.91 4.84 6.17
C LEU A 57 -2.72 5.44 7.32
N SER A 58 -3.99 5.05 7.44
CA SER A 58 -4.87 5.46 8.53
C SER A 58 -4.36 4.97 9.88
N ASP A 59 -3.89 3.72 9.97
CA ASP A 59 -3.28 3.18 11.18
C ASP A 59 -1.99 3.94 11.56
N LEU A 60 -1.22 4.38 10.55
CA LEU A 60 -0.01 5.15 10.77
C LEU A 60 -0.35 6.53 11.33
N ASP A 61 -1.35 7.19 10.74
CA ASP A 61 -1.89 8.46 11.21
C ASP A 61 -2.49 8.38 12.62
N ALA A 62 -3.09 7.24 12.96
CA ALA A 62 -3.64 6.97 14.30
C ALA A 62 -2.57 6.58 15.33
N GLY A 63 -1.32 6.34 14.90
CA GLY A 63 -0.23 5.84 15.76
C GLY A 63 -0.42 4.38 16.21
N THR A 64 -1.33 3.63 15.59
CA THR A 64 -1.62 2.21 15.88
C THR A 64 -0.90 1.27 14.92
N TRP A 65 -0.25 1.80 13.89
CA TRP A 65 0.45 1.02 12.89
C TRP A 65 1.57 0.18 13.50
N THR A 66 1.60 -1.10 13.10
CA THR A 66 2.67 -2.02 13.46
C THR A 66 3.07 -2.86 12.24
N PRO A 67 4.35 -3.21 12.10
CA PRO A 67 4.80 -4.05 11.02
C PRO A 67 4.29 -5.50 11.18
N LYS A 68 3.60 -6.02 10.16
CA LYS A 68 2.90 -7.32 10.15
C LYS A 68 3.81 -8.55 10.29
N HIS A 69 5.09 -8.46 9.96
CA HIS A 69 6.01 -9.60 9.86
C HIS A 69 7.36 -9.39 10.57
N ALA A 70 7.46 -8.39 11.45
CA ALA A 70 8.75 -7.94 11.98
C ALA A 70 9.14 -8.54 13.32
#